data_AF-A0A0M6YI47-F1
#
_entry.id   AF-A0A0M6YI47-F1
#
_cell.length_a   1.000
_cell.length_b   1.000
_cell.length_c   1.000
_cell.angle_alpha   90.00
_cell.angle_beta   90.00
_cell.angle_gamma   90.00
#
_symmetry.space_group_name_H-M   'P 1'
#
loop_
_entity.id
_entity.type
_entity.pdbx_description
1 polymer ?
#
loop_
_entity_poly.entity_id
_entity_poly.type
_entity_poly.pdbx_seq_one_letter_code
_entity_poly.pdbx_strand_id
1 'polypeptide(L)'
;MFFTLVAGATELLIVGMTPGQVLATRAVTIPVMVLTGRPYGRWRDAVLTRVAGSGPVARTLADVGAFLTFQVPVYGAILMLADATTGQVAAALTSATFFMVILARPFGLFLDAARRIAARY
;
A
#
# COMPACT_ATOMS: atom_id res chain seq x y z
N MET A 1 8.92 7.87 5.99
CA MET A 1 10.16 8.11 5.23
C MET A 1 10.35 7.10 4.12
N PHE A 2 10.57 5.79 4.40
CA PHE A 2 10.79 4.77 3.36
C PHE A 2 9.68 4.73 2.27
N PHE A 3 8.41 4.58 2.67
CA PHE A 3 7.29 4.53 1.72
C PHE A 3 7.13 5.83 0.91
N THR A 4 7.36 6.98 1.52
CA THR A 4 7.26 8.30 0.87
C THR A 4 8.28 8.44 -0.27
N LEU A 5 9.51 7.99 -0.03
CA LEU A 5 10.61 8.07 -1.01
C LEU A 5 10.42 7.07 -2.15
N VAL A 6 10.12 5.81 -1.85
CA VAL A 6 9.92 4.76 -2.87
C VAL A 6 8.71 5.07 -3.74
N ALA A 7 7.62 5.50 -3.13
CA ALA A 7 6.42 5.84 -3.89
C ALA A 7 6.63 7.15 -4.68
N GLY A 8 7.31 8.16 -4.12
CA GLY A 8 7.63 9.40 -4.85
C GLY A 8 8.55 9.14 -6.05
N ALA A 9 9.54 8.27 -5.89
CA ALA A 9 10.40 7.84 -7.00
C ALA A 9 9.61 7.07 -8.07
N THR A 10 8.65 6.23 -7.67
CA THR A 10 7.78 5.51 -8.60
C THR A 10 6.88 6.48 -9.37
N GLU A 11 6.29 7.46 -8.71
CA GLU A 11 5.45 8.48 -9.35
C GLU A 11 6.24 9.33 -10.37
N LEU A 12 7.47 9.71 -10.03
CA LEU A 12 8.34 10.47 -10.94
C LEU A 12 8.88 9.63 -12.10
N LEU A 13 9.45 8.46 -11.80
CA LEU A 13 10.24 7.68 -12.76
C LEU A 13 9.41 6.68 -13.57
N ILE A 14 8.34 6.13 -12.99
CA ILE A 14 7.53 5.07 -13.60
C ILE A 14 6.20 5.64 -14.11
N VAL A 15 5.54 6.49 -13.30
CA VAL A 15 4.24 7.06 -13.66
C VAL A 15 4.38 8.32 -14.52
N GLY A 16 5.52 9.00 -14.47
CA GLY A 16 5.77 10.22 -15.25
C GLY A 16 5.01 11.43 -14.72
N MET A 17 4.82 11.52 -13.40
CA MET A 17 4.28 12.71 -12.75
C MET A 17 5.31 13.84 -12.69
N THR A 18 4.85 15.08 -12.81
CA THR A 18 5.72 16.23 -12.60
C THR A 18 6.13 16.34 -11.11
N PRO A 19 7.28 16.96 -10.79
CA PRO A 19 7.69 17.16 -9.40
C PRO A 19 6.63 17.87 -8.55
N GLY A 20 5.88 18.82 -9.14
CA GLY A 20 4.77 19.52 -8.49
C GLY A 20 3.61 18.60 -8.14
N GLN A 21 3.20 17.73 -9.06
CA GLN A 21 2.14 16.73 -8.82
C GLN A 21 2.56 15.73 -7.73
N VAL A 22 3.82 15.30 -7.72
CA VAL A 22 4.34 14.42 -6.66
C VAL A 22 4.33 15.12 -5.30
N LEU A 23 4.78 16.37 -5.23
CA LEU A 23 4.76 17.15 -3.99
C LEU A 23 3.32 17.36 -3.47
N ALA A 24 2.38 17.74 -4.34
CA ALA A 24 0.98 17.90 -3.99
C ALA A 24 0.37 16.57 -3.50
N THR A 25 0.60 15.49 -4.25
CA THR A 25 0.18 14.13 -3.87
C THR A 25 0.70 13.77 -2.49
N ARG A 26 1.97 14.03 -2.20
CA ARG A 26 2.59 13.70 -0.90
C ARG A 26 2.08 14.58 0.24
N ALA A 27 1.88 15.87 -0.02
CA ALA A 27 1.33 16.80 0.96
C ALA A 27 -0.07 16.36 1.41
N VAL A 28 -0.89 15.82 0.51
CA VAL A 28 -2.22 15.27 0.84
C VAL A 28 -2.14 13.85 1.40
N THR A 29 -1.23 13.02 0.89
CA THR A 29 -1.09 11.62 1.32
C THR A 29 -0.72 11.53 2.80
N ILE A 30 0.19 12.36 3.31
CA ILE A 30 0.65 12.30 4.70
C ILE A 30 -0.51 12.44 5.71
N PRO A 31 -1.33 13.50 5.69
CA PRO A 31 -2.45 13.64 6.61
C PRO A 31 -3.50 12.54 6.38
N VAL A 32 -3.78 12.18 5.13
CA VAL A 32 -4.73 11.10 4.83
C VAL A 32 -4.26 9.77 5.42
N MET A 33 -2.98 9.42 5.35
CA MET A 33 -2.44 8.21 5.97
C MET A 33 -2.58 8.23 7.49
N VAL A 34 -2.37 9.37 8.15
CA VAL A 34 -2.56 9.49 9.60
C VAL A 34 -4.02 9.24 9.98
N LEU A 35 -4.97 9.80 9.22
CA LEU A 35 -6.40 9.66 9.46
C LEU A 35 -6.90 8.25 9.13
N THR A 36 -6.44 7.68 8.02
CA THR A 36 -6.91 6.38 7.50
C THR A 36 -6.18 5.19 8.10
N GLY A 37 -5.03 5.37 8.76
CA GLY A 37 -4.24 4.27 9.30
C GLY A 37 -5.00 3.39 10.30
N ARG A 38 -5.72 3.99 11.27
CA ARG A 38 -6.52 3.22 12.25
C ARG A 38 -7.76 2.58 11.61
N PRO A 39 -8.57 3.28 10.79
CA PRO A 39 -9.64 2.65 10.02
C PRO A 39 -9.18 1.49 9.15
N TYR A 40 -8.09 1.67 8.40
CA TYR A 40 -7.53 0.65 7.53
C TYR A 40 -7.10 -0.60 8.32
N GLY A 41 -6.41 -0.42 9.45
CA GLY A 41 -6.04 -1.52 10.33
C GLY A 41 -7.26 -2.35 10.76
N ARG A 42 -8.33 -1.69 11.23
CA ARG A 42 -9.57 -2.38 11.62
C ARG A 42 -10.23 -3.12 10.45
N TRP A 43 -10.28 -2.50 9.26
CA TRP A 43 -10.83 -3.13 8.06
C TRP A 43 -10.03 -4.37 7.67
N ARG A 44 -8.71 -4.22 7.58
CA ARG A 44 -7.78 -5.30 7.25
C ARG A 44 -7.91 -6.46 8.22
N ASP A 45 -7.93 -6.18 9.52
CA ASP A 45 -8.08 -7.22 10.54
C ASP A 45 -9.41 -7.94 10.40
N ALA A 46 -10.52 -7.21 10.17
CA ALA A 46 -11.82 -7.83 9.92
C ALA A 46 -11.83 -8.73 8.68
N VAL A 47 -11.13 -8.35 7.61
CA VAL A 47 -10.97 -9.18 6.40
C VAL A 47 -10.12 -10.41 6.71
N LEU A 48 -8.99 -10.26 7.39
CA LEU A 48 -8.09 -11.37 7.75
C LEU A 48 -8.72 -12.35 8.74
N THR A 49 -9.58 -11.88 9.65
CA THR A 49 -10.31 -12.77 10.57
C THR A 49 -11.27 -13.70 9.84
N ARG A 50 -11.81 -13.32 8.68
CA ARG A 50 -12.68 -14.18 7.86
C ARG A 50 -11.95 -15.35 7.21
N VAL A 51 -10.63 -15.23 7.07
CA VAL A 51 -9.75 -16.31 6.58
C VAL A 51 -8.84 -16.84 7.68
N ALA A 52 -9.20 -16.62 8.96
CA ALA A 52 -8.48 -17.18 10.08
C ALA A 52 -8.56 -18.71 10.04
N GLY A 53 -7.40 -19.36 9.98
CA GLY A 53 -7.29 -20.82 9.83
C GLY A 53 -7.04 -21.30 8.39
N SER A 54 -7.12 -20.41 7.40
CA SER A 54 -6.72 -20.74 6.03
C SER A 54 -5.21 -20.70 5.82
N GLY A 55 -4.73 -21.37 4.76
CA GLY A 55 -3.32 -21.40 4.40
C GLY A 55 -2.73 -20.02 4.05
N PRO A 56 -1.40 -19.92 3.95
CA PRO A 56 -0.69 -18.64 3.74
C PRO A 56 -1.08 -17.91 2.45
N VAL A 57 -1.50 -18.65 1.42
CA VAL A 57 -1.99 -18.08 0.16
C VAL A 57 -3.31 -17.33 0.36
N ALA A 58 -4.28 -17.95 1.05
CA ALA A 58 -5.58 -17.33 1.30
C ALA A 58 -5.45 -16.05 2.15
N ARG A 59 -4.56 -16.05 3.15
CA ARG A 59 -4.23 -14.84 3.92
C ARG A 59 -3.60 -13.74 3.06
N THR A 60 -2.71 -14.09 2.14
CA THR A 60 -2.10 -13.12 1.21
C THR A 60 -3.15 -12.51 0.29
N LEU A 61 -4.03 -13.34 -0.28
CA LEU A 61 -5.12 -12.87 -1.14
C LEU A 61 -6.11 -11.98 -0.38
N ALA A 62 -6.43 -12.32 0.87
CA ALA A 62 -7.26 -11.50 1.73
C ALA A 62 -6.60 -10.15 2.07
N ASP A 63 -5.28 -10.13 2.28
CA ASP A 63 -4.53 -8.90 2.53
C ASP A 63 -4.50 -7.98 1.29
N VAL A 64 -4.26 -8.56 0.11
CA VAL A 64 -4.34 -7.85 -1.17
C VAL A 64 -5.76 -7.33 -1.40
N GLY A 65 -6.79 -8.13 -1.11
CA GLY A 65 -8.18 -7.70 -1.21
C GLY A 65 -8.52 -6.55 -0.26
N ALA A 66 -8.05 -6.58 0.99
CA ALA A 66 -8.22 -5.48 1.93
C ALA A 66 -7.54 -4.19 1.44
N PHE A 67 -6.34 -4.31 0.88
CA PHE A 67 -5.62 -3.20 0.27
C PHE A 67 -6.37 -2.62 -0.95
N LEU A 68 -6.82 -3.48 -1.87
CA LEU A 68 -7.54 -3.08 -3.08
C LEU A 68 -8.89 -2.42 -2.78
N THR A 69 -9.57 -2.84 -1.71
CA THR A 69 -10.91 -2.33 -1.36
C THR A 69 -10.89 -1.04 -0.55
N PHE A 70 -9.78 -0.76 0.15
CA PHE A 70 -9.69 0.40 1.03
C PHE A 70 -8.61 1.38 0.59
N GLN A 71 -7.38 0.90 0.40
CA GLN A 71 -6.23 1.76 0.17
C GLN A 71 -6.16 2.27 -1.28
N VAL A 72 -6.50 1.43 -2.26
CA VAL A 72 -6.47 1.81 -3.68
C VAL A 72 -7.46 2.94 -4.01
N PRO A 73 -8.73 2.90 -3.57
CA PRO A 73 -9.67 4.01 -3.79
C PRO A 73 -9.20 5.31 -3.15
N VAL A 74 -8.67 5.25 -1.92
CA VAL A 74 -8.12 6.42 -1.21
C VAL A 74 -6.95 7.01 -1.98
N TYR A 75 -6.02 6.18 -2.44
CA TYR A 75 -4.87 6.64 -3.21
C TYR A 75 -5.29 7.23 -4.57
N GLY A 76 -6.24 6.59 -5.26
CA GLY A 76 -6.81 7.13 -6.50
C GLY A 76 -7.41 8.52 -6.30
N ALA A 77 -8.20 8.71 -5.23
CA ALA A 77 -8.77 10.01 -4.89
C ALA A 77 -7.70 11.08 -4.62
N ILE A 78 -6.61 10.73 -3.93
CA ILE A 78 -5.49 11.66 -3.69
C ILE A 78 -4.84 12.07 -5.01
N LEU A 79 -4.58 11.12 -5.91
CA LEU A 79 -3.95 11.40 -7.20
C LEU A 79 -4.84 12.31 -8.06
N MET A 80 -6.16 12.07 -8.06
CA MET A 80 -7.12 12.95 -8.73
C MET A 80 -7.13 14.37 -8.13
N LEU A 81 -7.04 14.50 -6.81
CA LEU A 81 -6.91 15.81 -6.15
C LEU A 81 -5.58 16.52 -6.49
N ALA A 82 -4.55 15.76 -6.85
CA ALA A 82 -3.26 16.28 -7.29
C ALA A 82 -3.19 16.54 -8.81
N ASP A 83 -4.33 16.57 -9.49
CA ASP A 83 -4.43 16.81 -10.95
C ASP A 83 -3.67 15.75 -11.78
N ALA A 84 -3.60 14.52 -11.28
CA ALA A 84 -3.07 13.40 -12.05
C ALA A 84 -4.05 13.02 -13.17
N THR A 85 -3.50 12.78 -14.37
CA THR A 85 -4.28 12.27 -15.51
C THR A 85 -4.77 10.85 -15.26
N THR A 86 -5.85 10.43 -15.95
CA THR A 86 -6.40 9.06 -15.83
C THR A 86 -5.35 7.98 -16.11
N GLY A 87 -4.44 8.21 -17.07
CA GLY A 87 -3.35 7.30 -17.36
C GLY A 87 -2.33 7.19 -16.22
N GLN A 88 -1.97 8.32 -15.60
CA GLN A 88 -1.08 8.35 -14.44
C GLN A 88 -1.73 7.68 -13.22
N VAL A 89 -3.02 7.91 -12.98
CA VAL A 89 -3.78 7.24 -11.92
C VAL A 89 -3.76 5.72 -12.15
N ALA A 90 -4.13 5.25 -13.34
CA ALA A 90 -4.14 3.82 -13.65
C ALA A 90 -2.76 3.17 -13.47
N ALA A 91 -1.70 3.82 -13.96
CA ALA A 91 -0.32 3.34 -13.78
C ALA A 91 0.07 3.29 -12.30
N ALA A 92 -0.18 4.35 -11.53
CA ALA A 92 0.14 4.42 -10.11
C ALA A 92 -0.59 3.35 -9.29
N LEU A 93 -1.89 3.12 -9.53
CA LEU A 93 -2.67 2.10 -8.84
C LEU A 93 -2.20 0.68 -9.20
N THR A 94 -1.88 0.45 -10.48
CA THR A 94 -1.37 -0.83 -10.96
C THR A 94 0.00 -1.14 -10.36
N SER A 95 0.92 -0.17 -10.38
CA SER A 95 2.25 -0.31 -9.75
C SER A 95 2.13 -0.54 -8.24
N ALA A 96 1.29 0.22 -7.55
CA ALA A 96 1.08 0.05 -6.11
C ALA A 96 0.56 -1.36 -5.77
N THR A 97 -0.40 -1.87 -6.54
CA THR A 97 -0.94 -3.22 -6.38
C THR A 97 0.13 -4.28 -6.65
N PHE A 98 0.89 -4.11 -7.73
CA PHE A 98 1.98 -5.02 -8.11
C PHE A 98 3.05 -5.10 -7.01
N PHE A 99 3.49 -3.95 -6.50
CA PHE A 99 4.44 -3.90 -5.39
C PHE A 99 3.85 -4.49 -4.11
N MET A 100 2.56 -4.29 -3.82
CA MET A 100 1.92 -4.93 -2.68
C MET A 100 1.98 -6.46 -2.79
N VAL A 101 1.64 -7.02 -3.95
CA VAL A 101 1.67 -8.48 -4.16
C VAL A 101 3.09 -9.03 -4.06
N ILE A 102 4.07 -8.36 -4.69
CA ILE A 102 5.45 -8.82 -4.72
C ILE A 102 6.15 -8.64 -3.37
N LEU A 103 5.96 -7.51 -2.68
CA LEU A 103 6.62 -7.24 -1.40
C LEU A 103 5.89 -7.83 -0.19
N ALA A 104 4.57 -8.08 -0.23
CA ALA A 104 3.85 -8.61 0.93
C ALA A 104 4.39 -9.97 1.39
N ARG A 105 4.80 -10.85 0.46
CA ARG A 105 5.31 -12.19 0.79
C ARG A 105 6.76 -12.16 1.34
N PRO A 106 7.75 -11.55 0.68
CA PRO A 106 9.12 -11.43 1.20
C PRO A 106 9.18 -10.69 2.54
N PHE A 107 8.38 -9.62 2.71
CA PHE A 107 8.39 -8.84 3.95
C PHE A 107 7.75 -9.60 5.11
N GLY A 108 6.67 -10.36 4.85
CA GLY A 108 6.08 -11.28 5.82
C GLY A 108 7.06 -12.38 6.23
N LEU A 109 7.75 -13.00 5.26
CA LEU A 109 8.78 -14.01 5.54
C LEU A 109 9.96 -13.45 6.32
N PHE A 110 10.41 -12.24 6.01
CA PHE A 110 11.46 -11.55 6.73
C PHE A 110 11.07 -11.28 8.19
N LEU A 111 9.85 -10.78 8.43
CA LEU A 111 9.34 -10.55 9.79
C LEU A 111 9.15 -11.84 10.58
N ASP A 112 8.69 -12.91 9.93
CA ASP A 112 8.57 -14.23 10.56
C ASP A 112 9.95 -14.82 10.89
N ALA A 113 10.94 -14.62 10.04
CA ALA A 113 12.33 -14.99 10.33
C ALA A 113 12.89 -14.17 11.50
N ALA A 114 12.68 -12.85 11.51
CA ALA A 114 13.10 -11.97 12.59
C ALA A 114 12.46 -12.35 13.94
N ARG A 115 11.16 -12.68 13.96
CA ARG A 115 10.47 -13.16 15.17
C ARG A 115 11.02 -14.49 15.67
N ARG A 116 11.34 -15.43 14.77
CA ARG A 116 11.96 -16.72 15.17
C ARG A 116 13.35 -16.54 15.75
N ILE A 117 14.12 -15.58 15.24
CA ILE A 117 15.44 -15.25 15.77
C ILE A 117 15.29 -14.56 17.14
N ALA A 118 14.36 -13.61 17.28
CA ALA A 118 14.11 -12.92 18.53
C ALA A 118 13.56 -13.83 19.63
N ALA A 119 12.73 -14.82 19.30
CA ALA A 119 12.21 -15.82 20.25
C ALA A 119 13.24 -16.90 20.64
N ARG A 120 14.43 -16.89 20.05
CA ARG A 120 15.56 -17.78 20.40
C ARG A 120 16.55 -17.16 21.38
N TYR A 121 16.37 -15.90 21.75
CA TYR A 121 17.11 -15.20 22.82
C TYR A 121 16.17 -14.92 23.98
#